data_AF-A0A329MDR7-F1
#
_entry.id   AF-A0A329MDR7-F1
#
_cell.length_a   1.000
_cell.length_b   1.000
_cell.length_c   1.000
_cell.angle_alpha   90.00
_cell.angle_beta   90.00
_cell.angle_gamma   90.00
#
_symmetry.space_group_name_H-M   'P 1'
#
loop_
_entity.id
_entity.type
_entity.pdbx_description
1 polymer ?
#
loop_
_entity_poly.entity_id
_entity_poly.type
_entity_poly.pdbx_seq_one_letter_code
_entity_poly.pdbx_strand_id
1 'polypeptide(L)'
;MSAPTADRKATGVFSPSRAQIPQRTLRTDRWWQSPLIVNLGFAAFVIYATVRAFLQNNYYVAEYHYLTPFYSPCFVRWNEATQSGCIPEASHFGQFLPDVWWLPYAAVSLPFLLLFRLTCYYYRGAYYRSVWQAPTACSVAEPHATYSGETKFPLIVQNTHRYFFYIAVLISLVNTYDAIIAFQSPSGFGFGLGNVILVGNVLLLWTYTVSCHSCRHVVGGRLKHFSKHPVRYWMWSQISRLNTRHKTYAWITLGTLMLTDFYIMLVASGTISDLRFIG
;
A
#
# COMPACT_ATOMS: atom_id res chain seq x y z
N MET A 1 -6.26 31.50 43.38
CA MET A 1 -5.75 30.42 44.24
C MET A 1 -5.27 29.29 43.34
N SER A 2 -3.96 29.26 43.08
CA SER A 2 -3.33 28.28 42.20
C SER A 2 -3.07 27.00 42.98
N ALA A 3 -3.43 25.85 42.41
CA ALA A 3 -3.18 24.54 43.01
C ALA A 3 -1.67 24.35 43.25
N PRO A 4 -1.25 23.68 44.34
CA PRO A 4 0.15 23.38 44.56
C PRO A 4 0.63 22.44 43.44
N THR A 5 1.77 22.77 42.84
CA THR A 5 2.55 21.84 42.02
C THR A 5 2.86 20.61 42.87
N ALA A 6 2.13 19.52 42.63
CA ALA A 6 2.40 18.24 43.27
C ALA A 6 3.86 17.86 42.97
N ASP A 7 4.67 17.79 44.04
CA ASP A 7 5.95 17.11 44.04
C ASP A 7 5.69 15.62 43.79
N ARG A 8 5.61 15.26 42.51
CA ARG A 8 5.40 13.87 42.11
C ARG A 8 6.73 13.17 42.33
N LYS A 9 6.89 12.53 43.50
CA LYS A 9 7.77 11.38 43.69
C LYS A 9 7.77 10.58 42.40
N ALA A 10 8.93 10.52 41.75
CA ALA A 10 9.05 10.26 40.34
C ALA A 10 8.27 8.98 39.93
N THR A 11 7.21 9.16 39.16
CA THR A 11 6.31 8.06 38.78
C THR A 11 6.89 7.31 37.58
N GLY A 12 6.81 5.98 37.62
CA GLY A 12 7.35 5.09 36.58
C GLY A 12 8.78 4.62 36.85
N VAL A 13 9.65 4.66 35.84
CA VAL A 13 11.04 4.17 35.88
C VAL A 13 11.96 4.89 36.88
N PHE A 14 11.48 5.92 37.56
CA PHE A 14 12.26 6.76 38.46
C PHE A 14 11.88 6.59 39.95
N SER A 15 11.00 5.66 40.31
CA SER A 15 10.64 5.43 41.72
C SER A 15 11.77 4.71 42.48
N PRO A 16 12.09 5.10 43.74
CA PRO A 16 13.24 4.60 44.50
C PRO A 16 13.17 3.12 44.92
N SER A 17 12.05 2.43 44.73
CA SER A 17 11.85 1.03 45.15
C SER A 17 12.10 -0.01 44.05
N ARG A 18 12.51 0.37 42.85
CA ARG A 18 12.82 -0.57 41.76
C ARG A 18 14.33 -0.66 41.54
N ALA A 19 14.81 -1.88 41.28
CA ALA A 19 16.22 -2.14 40.97
C ALA A 19 16.73 -1.20 39.87
N GLN A 20 17.86 -0.52 40.12
CA GLN A 20 18.53 0.28 39.12
C GLN A 20 19.22 -0.64 38.11
N ILE A 21 18.62 -0.78 36.95
CA ILE A 21 19.14 -1.60 35.86
C ILE A 21 19.89 -0.66 34.91
N PRO A 22 21.24 -0.73 34.84
CA PRO A 22 22.01 0.15 33.95
C PRO A 22 21.80 -0.19 32.47
N GLN A 23 21.34 -1.40 32.15
CA GLN A 23 21.08 -1.84 30.78
C GLN A 23 19.80 -1.19 30.22
N ARG A 24 19.90 -0.62 29.02
CA ARG A 24 18.77 -0.02 28.29
C ARG A 24 17.66 -1.01 27.92
N THR A 25 18.02 -2.29 27.77
CA THR A 25 17.06 -3.39 27.59
C THR A 25 17.62 -4.67 28.21
N LEU A 26 16.73 -5.50 28.76
CA LEU A 26 17.05 -6.82 29.30
C LEU A 26 16.86 -7.94 28.28
N ARG A 27 16.43 -7.62 27.05
CA ARG A 27 16.21 -8.63 26.03
C ARG A 27 17.53 -9.15 25.48
N THR A 28 17.70 -10.47 25.50
CA THR A 28 18.86 -11.19 24.97
C THR A 28 18.61 -11.80 23.59
N ASP A 29 17.36 -11.81 23.14
CA ASP A 29 16.97 -12.35 21.85
C ASP A 29 17.16 -11.33 20.71
N ARG A 30 16.97 -11.75 19.45
CA ARG A 30 17.13 -10.89 18.26
C ARG A 30 15.92 -9.99 18.03
N TRP A 31 15.56 -9.18 19.02
CA TRP A 31 14.41 -8.28 18.98
C TRP A 31 14.47 -7.26 17.83
N TRP A 32 15.66 -6.94 17.32
CA TRP A 32 15.90 -6.04 16.19
C TRP A 32 15.64 -6.69 14.82
N GLN A 33 15.54 -8.03 14.74
CA GLN A 33 15.44 -8.72 13.46
C GLN A 33 14.15 -8.39 12.71
N SER A 34 13.01 -8.40 13.42
CA SER A 34 11.72 -8.05 12.80
C SER A 34 11.70 -6.64 12.21
N PRO A 35 12.07 -5.57 12.93
CA PRO A 35 12.09 -4.22 12.36
C PRO A 35 13.12 -4.07 11.24
N LEU A 36 14.26 -4.77 11.30
CA LEU A 36 15.23 -4.75 10.20
C LEU A 36 14.63 -5.32 8.91
N ILE A 37 14.00 -6.50 8.96
CA ILE A 37 13.37 -7.13 7.78
C ILE A 37 12.29 -6.20 7.20
N VAL A 38 11.49 -5.58 8.05
CA VAL A 38 10.47 -4.60 7.63
C VAL A 38 11.11 -3.42 6.91
N ASN A 39 12.16 -2.82 7.47
CA ASN A 39 12.86 -1.71 6.84
C ASN A 39 13.47 -2.09 5.50
N LEU A 40 14.14 -3.25 5.42
CA LEU A 40 14.73 -3.72 4.17
C LEU A 40 13.67 -3.95 3.09
N GLY A 41 12.54 -4.58 3.44
CA GLY A 41 11.43 -4.79 2.51
C GLY A 41 10.79 -3.48 2.06
N PHE A 42 10.59 -2.51 2.96
CA PHE A 42 10.06 -1.20 2.60
C PHE A 42 11.05 -0.38 1.78
N ALA A 43 12.34 -0.42 2.10
CA ALA A 43 13.38 0.24 1.33
C ALA A 43 13.44 -0.32 -0.10
N ALA A 44 13.45 -1.65 -0.25
CA ALA A 44 13.41 -2.31 -1.55
C ALA A 44 12.21 -1.86 -2.39
N PHE A 45 11.01 -1.85 -1.78
CA PHE A 45 9.80 -1.39 -2.47
C PHE A 45 9.86 0.10 -2.83
N VAL A 46 10.29 0.98 -1.91
CA VAL A 46 10.35 2.42 -2.15
C VAL A 46 11.38 2.75 -3.23
N ILE A 47 12.56 2.13 -3.20
CA ILE A 47 13.58 2.31 -4.23
C ILE A 47 13.01 1.87 -5.58
N TYR A 48 12.44 0.66 -5.65
CA TYR A 48 11.83 0.14 -6.87
C TYR A 48 10.72 1.06 -7.41
N ALA A 49 9.76 1.41 -6.56
CA ALA A 49 8.63 2.27 -6.89
C ALA A 49 9.08 3.66 -7.35
N THR A 50 10.11 4.23 -6.73
CA THR A 50 10.64 5.54 -7.10
C THR A 50 11.30 5.47 -8.47
N VAL A 51 12.18 4.48 -8.69
CA VAL A 51 12.81 4.26 -9.99
C VAL A 51 11.74 4.09 -11.07
N ARG A 52 10.75 3.21 -10.84
CA ARG A 52 9.69 2.96 -11.82
C ARG A 52 8.80 4.18 -12.02
N ALA A 53 8.47 4.97 -11.00
CA ALA A 53 7.64 6.16 -11.18
C ALA A 53 8.28 7.24 -12.08
N PHE A 54 9.62 7.35 -12.05
CA PHE A 54 10.37 8.36 -12.82
C PHE A 54 11.01 7.82 -14.10
N LEU A 55 11.13 6.50 -14.27
CA LEU A 55 11.66 5.91 -15.50
C LEU A 55 10.73 6.15 -16.70
N GLN A 56 9.42 6.18 -16.47
CA GLN A 56 8.40 6.61 -17.44
C GLN A 56 8.41 5.89 -18.79
N ASN A 57 8.92 4.65 -18.83
CA ASN A 57 9.03 3.84 -20.04
C ASN A 57 8.63 2.39 -19.77
N ASN A 58 8.47 1.61 -20.86
CA ASN A 58 8.18 0.17 -20.81
C ASN A 58 7.05 -0.14 -19.82
N TYR A 59 5.95 0.59 -19.94
CA TYR A 59 4.81 0.49 -19.02
C TYR A 59 3.56 -0.11 -19.70
N TYR A 60 3.59 -0.28 -21.01
CA TYR A 60 2.48 -0.80 -21.79
C TYR A 60 2.97 -1.72 -22.90
N VAL A 61 2.27 -2.83 -23.12
CA VAL A 61 2.49 -3.74 -24.24
C VAL A 61 1.31 -3.63 -25.19
N ALA A 62 1.51 -3.03 -26.37
CA ALA A 62 0.43 -2.70 -27.28
C ALA A 62 -0.27 -3.94 -27.86
N GLU A 63 0.49 -4.99 -28.14
CA GLU A 63 0.00 -6.22 -28.73
C GLU A 63 -1.00 -6.96 -27.82
N TYR A 64 -0.84 -6.81 -26.50
CA TYR A 64 -1.62 -7.57 -25.51
C TYR A 64 -2.40 -6.66 -24.55
N HIS A 65 -2.34 -5.35 -24.75
CA HIS A 65 -2.96 -4.35 -23.87
C HIS A 65 -2.53 -4.47 -22.40
N TYR A 66 -1.29 -4.92 -22.15
CA TYR A 66 -0.78 -5.08 -20.78
C TYR A 66 -0.31 -3.75 -20.24
N LEU A 67 -1.11 -3.13 -19.38
CA LEU A 67 -0.75 -1.93 -18.64
C LEU A 67 -0.26 -2.31 -17.23
N THR A 68 0.91 -1.82 -16.84
CA THR A 68 1.37 -2.04 -15.45
C THR A 68 0.50 -1.29 -14.44
N PRO A 69 0.18 -1.91 -13.28
CA PRO A 69 -0.58 -1.28 -12.21
C PRO A 69 0.12 -0.07 -11.59
N PHE A 70 1.44 0.12 -11.80
CA PHE A 70 2.16 1.31 -11.34
C PHE A 70 1.88 2.55 -12.19
N TYR A 71 1.41 2.37 -13.43
CA TYR A 71 1.17 3.44 -14.39
C TYR A 71 -0.33 3.66 -14.66
N SER A 72 -1.19 2.78 -14.13
CA SER A 72 -2.63 2.89 -14.28
C SER A 72 -3.29 3.68 -13.13
N PRO A 73 -4.34 4.47 -13.43
CA PRO A 73 -4.66 5.04 -14.74
C PRO A 73 -3.63 6.09 -15.17
N CYS A 74 -3.32 6.10 -16.47
CA CYS A 74 -2.36 7.03 -17.06
C CYS A 74 -3.08 8.28 -17.58
N PHE A 75 -2.84 9.44 -16.98
CA PHE A 75 -3.55 10.71 -17.28
C PHE A 75 -2.67 11.81 -17.88
N VAL A 76 -1.38 11.55 -18.07
CA VAL A 76 -0.42 12.50 -18.66
C VAL A 76 -0.65 12.61 -20.17
N ARG A 77 -0.69 13.83 -20.69
CA ARG A 77 -0.86 14.12 -22.11
C ARG A 77 0.29 13.56 -22.93
N TRP A 78 -0.05 12.89 -24.02
CA TRP A 78 0.90 12.49 -25.03
C TRP A 78 1.49 13.72 -25.72
N ASN A 79 2.81 13.76 -25.81
CA ASN A 79 3.56 14.74 -26.58
C ASN A 79 4.23 14.03 -27.75
N GLU A 80 3.67 14.24 -28.94
CA GLU A 80 4.16 13.63 -30.18
C GLU A 80 5.58 14.14 -30.56
N ALA A 81 5.93 15.38 -30.21
CA ALA A 81 7.23 15.94 -30.54
C ALA A 81 8.38 15.30 -29.75
N THR A 82 8.12 14.91 -28.51
CA THR A 82 9.13 14.30 -27.61
C THR A 82 8.92 12.81 -27.41
N GLN A 83 7.86 12.23 -28.00
CA GLN A 83 7.44 10.82 -27.82
C GLN A 83 7.36 10.44 -26.33
N SER A 84 6.86 11.36 -25.52
CA SER A 84 6.73 11.23 -24.07
C SER A 84 5.28 11.47 -23.63
N GLY A 85 4.94 10.94 -22.47
CA GLY A 85 3.59 10.92 -21.92
C GLY A 85 2.95 9.54 -22.01
N CYS A 86 1.67 9.47 -21.61
CA CYS A 86 0.88 8.26 -21.76
C CYS A 86 0.54 8.09 -23.24
N ILE A 87 0.90 6.95 -23.85
CA ILE A 87 0.42 6.65 -25.20
C ILE A 87 -1.13 6.61 -25.21
N PRO A 88 -1.79 7.02 -26.31
CA PRO A 88 -3.25 7.07 -26.38
C PRO A 88 -3.92 5.73 -26.02
N GLU A 89 -3.33 4.62 -26.44
CA GLU A 89 -3.84 3.27 -26.23
C GLU A 89 -3.80 2.85 -24.74
N ALA A 90 -2.83 3.38 -23.98
CA ALA A 90 -2.70 3.08 -22.55
C ALA A 90 -3.56 4.01 -21.65
N SER A 91 -4.20 5.03 -22.23
CA SER A 91 -4.95 6.05 -21.49
C SER A 91 -6.46 5.89 -21.67
N HIS A 92 -7.04 4.94 -20.95
CA HIS A 92 -8.46 4.61 -21.06
C HIS A 92 -9.43 5.67 -20.51
N PHE A 93 -8.95 6.59 -19.66
CA PHE A 93 -9.77 7.55 -18.91
C PHE A 93 -9.47 9.01 -19.28
N GLY A 94 -8.79 9.23 -20.41
CA GLY A 94 -8.44 10.56 -20.94
C GLY A 94 -7.11 11.11 -20.41
N GLN A 95 -6.65 12.19 -21.05
CA GLN A 95 -5.35 12.80 -20.76
C GLN A 95 -5.48 14.30 -20.47
N PHE A 96 -5.20 14.70 -19.24
CA PHE A 96 -5.37 16.10 -18.80
C PHE A 96 -4.18 16.66 -18.01
N LEU A 97 -3.26 15.82 -17.54
CA LEU A 97 -2.06 16.28 -16.85
C LEU A 97 -0.98 16.69 -17.86
N PRO A 98 -0.18 17.73 -17.56
CA PRO A 98 0.94 18.12 -18.43
C PRO A 98 2.05 17.09 -18.39
N ASP A 99 2.71 16.87 -19.53
CA ASP A 99 3.93 16.07 -19.60
C ASP A 99 5.14 16.90 -19.16
N VAL A 100 5.60 16.65 -17.94
CA VAL A 100 6.75 17.34 -17.32
C VAL A 100 7.62 16.32 -16.59
N TRP A 101 8.94 16.49 -16.68
CA TRP A 101 9.93 15.53 -16.19
C TRP A 101 9.82 15.15 -14.70
N TRP A 102 9.25 16.03 -13.87
CA TRP A 102 9.11 15.80 -12.43
C TRP A 102 7.77 15.15 -12.04
N LEU A 103 6.83 15.00 -12.97
CA LEU A 103 5.50 14.47 -12.71
C LEU A 103 5.41 13.01 -13.18
N PRO A 104 5.35 12.01 -12.27
CA PRO A 104 5.13 10.62 -12.62
C PRO A 104 3.86 10.42 -13.46
N TYR A 105 3.86 9.48 -14.40
CA TYR A 105 2.67 9.23 -15.24
C TYR A 105 1.44 8.78 -14.44
N ALA A 106 1.65 8.09 -13.32
CA ALA A 106 0.61 7.75 -12.36
C ALA A 106 0.48 8.75 -11.19
N ALA A 107 0.78 10.04 -11.42
CA ALA A 107 0.69 11.07 -10.40
C ALA A 107 -0.71 11.21 -9.76
N VAL A 108 -1.77 10.74 -10.42
CA VAL A 108 -3.11 10.71 -9.82
C VAL A 108 -3.23 9.55 -8.83
N SER A 109 -2.88 8.31 -9.21
CA SER A 109 -3.14 7.13 -8.38
C SER A 109 -2.07 6.89 -7.32
N LEU A 110 -0.78 7.07 -7.64
CA LEU A 110 0.32 6.72 -6.75
C LEU A 110 0.28 7.45 -5.39
N PRO A 111 0.03 8.78 -5.31
CA PRO A 111 -0.04 9.45 -4.01
C PRO A 111 -1.17 8.91 -3.13
N PHE A 112 -2.34 8.65 -3.70
CA PHE A 112 -3.47 8.10 -2.94
C PHE A 112 -3.23 6.66 -2.49
N LEU A 113 -2.62 5.82 -3.33
CA LEU A 113 -2.25 4.45 -2.94
C LEU A 113 -1.14 4.44 -1.87
N LEU A 114 -0.17 5.34 -1.99
CA LEU A 114 0.87 5.54 -0.98
C LEU A 114 0.24 5.98 0.34
N LEU A 115 -0.61 7.00 0.32
CA LEU A 115 -1.30 7.49 1.51
C LEU A 115 -2.24 6.44 2.09
N PHE A 116 -2.91 5.63 1.28
CA PHE A 116 -3.72 4.50 1.74
C PHE A 116 -2.87 3.49 2.53
N ARG A 117 -1.66 3.19 2.05
CA ARG A 117 -0.71 2.32 2.78
C ARG A 117 -0.15 3.02 4.02
N LEU A 118 0.38 4.24 3.91
CA LEU A 118 0.99 4.96 5.04
C LEU A 118 0.01 5.21 6.19
N THR A 119 -1.27 5.49 5.88
CA THR A 119 -2.30 5.71 6.90
C THR A 119 -2.91 4.42 7.47
N CYS A 120 -2.54 3.26 6.92
CA CYS A 120 -3.05 1.98 7.42
C CYS A 120 -2.44 1.68 8.80
N TYR A 121 -3.29 1.22 9.73
CA TYR A 121 -2.89 0.85 11.09
C TYR A 121 -1.69 -0.12 11.12
N TYR A 122 -1.66 -1.08 10.19
CA TYR A 122 -0.54 -2.02 10.07
C TYR A 122 0.77 -1.31 9.70
N TYR A 123 0.78 -0.54 8.61
CA TYR A 123 1.97 0.18 8.16
C TYR A 123 2.44 1.19 9.19
N ARG A 124 1.50 1.89 9.83
CA ARG A 124 1.77 2.79 10.94
C ARG A 124 2.54 2.11 12.07
N GLY A 125 2.06 0.95 12.52
CA GLY A 125 2.78 0.14 13.49
C GLY A 125 4.13 -0.38 12.99
N ALA A 126 4.24 -0.70 11.70
CA ALA A 126 5.47 -1.20 11.10
C ALA A 126 6.57 -0.13 11.11
N TYR A 127 6.31 1.03 10.51
CA TYR A 127 7.30 2.10 10.45
C TYR A 127 7.55 2.76 11.80
N TYR A 128 6.58 2.80 12.72
CA TYR A 128 6.83 3.38 14.04
C TYR A 128 7.85 2.56 14.81
N ARG A 129 7.79 1.23 14.67
CA ARG A 129 8.75 0.33 15.30
C ARG A 129 10.08 0.28 14.55
N SER A 130 10.05 0.27 13.22
CA SER A 130 11.23 0.01 12.41
C SER A 130 12.03 1.26 12.06
N VAL A 131 11.38 2.39 11.80
CA VAL A 131 12.03 3.67 11.44
C VAL A 131 12.09 4.59 12.65
N TRP A 132 10.95 4.87 13.27
CA TRP A 132 10.87 5.77 14.42
C TRP A 132 11.19 5.11 15.76
N GLN A 133 11.50 3.81 15.82
CA GLN A 133 11.91 3.13 17.06
C GLN A 133 10.97 3.38 18.27
N ALA A 134 9.66 3.50 18.06
CA ALA A 134 8.67 4.02 19.04
C ALA A 134 7.59 3.00 19.47
N PRO A 135 7.86 2.19 20.52
CA PRO A 135 9.14 1.53 20.80
C PRO A 135 9.36 0.37 19.82
N THR A 136 10.62 0.06 19.52
CA THR A 136 11.03 -0.96 18.54
C THR A 136 10.44 -2.35 18.81
N ALA A 137 10.36 -2.74 20.07
CA ALA A 137 9.74 -3.98 20.51
C ALA A 137 9.25 -3.86 21.95
N CYS A 138 8.43 -4.82 22.40
CA CYS A 138 8.10 -4.95 23.82
C CYS A 138 9.40 -5.03 24.65
N SER A 139 9.40 -4.37 25.81
CA SER A 139 10.54 -4.27 26.75
C SER A 139 11.85 -3.74 26.16
N VAL A 140 11.77 -2.96 25.08
CA VAL A 140 12.87 -2.13 24.56
C VAL A 140 12.47 -0.68 24.79
N ALA A 141 13.29 0.07 25.52
CA ALA A 141 13.01 1.47 25.81
C ALA A 141 12.99 2.30 24.53
N GLU A 142 11.99 3.17 24.40
CA GLU A 142 11.92 4.14 23.31
C GLU A 142 13.05 5.19 23.47
N PRO A 143 13.74 5.58 22.38
CA PRO A 143 14.79 6.59 22.46
C PRO A 143 14.25 8.02 22.60
N HIS A 144 12.97 8.26 22.30
CA HIS A 144 12.33 9.56 22.39
C HIS A 144 12.02 9.94 23.84
N ALA A 145 12.40 11.17 24.22
CA ALA A 145 12.09 11.73 25.53
C ALA A 145 10.64 12.23 25.64
N THR A 146 10.02 12.58 24.51
CA THR A 146 8.68 13.19 24.46
C THR A 146 7.82 12.52 23.39
N TYR A 147 6.54 12.35 23.69
CA TYR A 147 5.53 11.82 22.76
C TYR A 147 4.50 12.91 22.46
N SER A 148 4.43 13.34 21.21
CA SER A 148 3.50 14.40 20.77
C SER A 148 2.11 13.89 20.40
N GLY A 149 1.94 12.57 20.25
CA GLY A 149 0.71 11.95 19.78
C GLY A 149 0.46 12.13 18.29
N GLU A 150 -0.58 11.44 17.79
CA GLU A 150 -1.02 11.54 16.38
C GLU A 150 -2.04 12.67 16.14
N THR A 151 -2.21 13.58 17.08
CA THR A 151 -3.20 14.67 17.01
C THR A 151 -2.66 15.97 16.41
N LYS A 152 -1.36 16.03 16.11
CA LYS A 152 -0.69 17.22 15.55
C LYS A 152 -0.25 16.99 14.12
N PHE A 153 -0.19 18.05 13.33
CA PHE A 153 0.38 18.00 11.98
C PHE A 153 1.88 17.62 12.06
N PRO A 154 2.39 16.69 11.22
CA PRO A 154 1.73 16.02 10.09
C PRO A 154 0.99 14.71 10.43
N LEU A 155 1.12 14.17 11.65
CA LEU A 155 0.58 12.86 12.03
C LEU A 155 -0.96 12.80 12.11
N ILE A 156 -1.65 13.94 12.14
CA ILE A 156 -3.12 13.99 12.07
C ILE A 156 -3.69 13.36 10.80
N VAL A 157 -2.91 13.32 9.71
CA VAL A 157 -3.29 12.68 8.43
C VAL A 157 -3.52 11.19 8.60
N GLN A 158 -2.96 10.54 9.63
CA GLN A 158 -3.19 9.12 9.89
C GLN A 158 -4.68 8.77 10.08
N ASN A 159 -5.49 9.72 10.55
CA ASN A 159 -6.92 9.54 10.74
C ASN A 159 -7.74 9.54 9.43
N THR A 160 -7.14 9.90 8.30
CA THR A 160 -7.85 10.01 7.01
C THR A 160 -7.87 8.70 6.23
N HIS A 161 -7.32 7.60 6.76
CA HIS A 161 -7.29 6.29 6.12
C HIS A 161 -8.64 5.84 5.53
N ARG A 162 -9.74 6.14 6.23
CA ARG A 162 -11.10 5.82 5.77
C ARG A 162 -11.47 6.43 4.42
N TYR A 163 -10.91 7.60 4.09
CA TYR A 163 -11.17 8.29 2.83
C TYR A 163 -10.31 7.71 1.71
N PHE A 164 -9.04 7.45 1.99
CA PHE A 164 -8.15 6.77 1.04
C PHE A 164 -8.62 5.36 0.70
N PHE A 165 -9.32 4.67 1.61
CA PHE A 165 -9.96 3.40 1.32
C PHE A 165 -10.94 3.48 0.12
N TYR A 166 -11.80 4.50 0.06
CA TYR A 166 -12.73 4.65 -1.05
C TYR A 166 -12.01 4.93 -2.37
N ILE A 167 -10.95 5.75 -2.33
CA ILE A 167 -10.12 6.01 -3.51
C ILE A 167 -9.40 4.72 -3.96
N ALA A 168 -8.86 3.94 -3.03
CA ALA A 168 -8.22 2.66 -3.33
C ALA A 168 -9.19 1.64 -3.95
N VAL A 169 -10.47 1.66 -3.54
CA VAL A 169 -11.52 0.85 -4.20
C VAL A 169 -11.72 1.29 -5.65
N LEU A 170 -11.79 2.60 -5.93
CA LEU A 170 -11.89 3.10 -7.31
C LEU A 170 -10.69 2.71 -8.17
N ILE A 171 -9.46 2.84 -7.64
CA ILE A 171 -8.25 2.43 -8.35
C ILE A 171 -8.22 0.90 -8.55
N SER A 172 -8.71 0.12 -7.58
CA SER A 172 -8.81 -1.34 -7.74
C SER A 172 -9.81 -1.72 -8.85
N LEU A 173 -10.90 -0.97 -9.02
CA LEU A 173 -11.83 -1.14 -10.13
C LEU A 173 -11.17 -0.83 -11.48
N VAL A 174 -10.40 0.25 -11.55
CA VAL A 174 -9.60 0.58 -12.74
C VAL A 174 -8.62 -0.55 -13.09
N ASN A 175 -7.85 -1.04 -12.12
CA ASN A 175 -6.94 -2.16 -12.35
C ASN A 175 -7.68 -3.45 -12.75
N THR A 176 -8.92 -3.62 -12.30
CA THR A 176 -9.76 -4.76 -12.72
C THR A 176 -10.18 -4.60 -14.18
N TYR A 177 -10.55 -3.40 -14.59
CA TYR A 177 -10.86 -3.09 -15.97
C TYR A 177 -9.65 -3.33 -16.90
N ASP A 178 -8.47 -2.85 -16.52
CA ASP A 178 -7.26 -3.06 -17.32
C ASP A 178 -6.90 -4.55 -17.42
N ALA A 179 -7.08 -5.32 -16.34
CA ALA A 179 -6.88 -6.77 -16.37
C ALA A 179 -7.90 -7.51 -17.24
N ILE A 180 -9.10 -6.97 -17.45
CA ILE A 180 -10.10 -7.53 -18.36
C ILE A 180 -9.75 -7.22 -19.82
N ILE A 181 -9.32 -5.98 -20.10
CA ILE A 181 -8.91 -5.57 -21.45
C ILE A 181 -7.67 -6.33 -21.93
N ALA A 182 -6.77 -6.68 -21.01
CA ALA A 182 -5.59 -7.50 -21.28
C ALA A 182 -5.89 -8.88 -21.91
N PHE A 183 -7.15 -9.34 -21.90
CA PHE A 183 -7.58 -10.54 -22.61
C PHE A 183 -7.89 -10.31 -24.10
N GLN A 184 -7.73 -9.10 -24.61
CA GLN A 184 -7.90 -8.80 -26.03
C GLN A 184 -6.58 -9.00 -26.79
N SER A 185 -6.70 -9.64 -27.95
CA SER A 185 -5.62 -9.92 -28.90
C SER A 185 -6.05 -9.44 -30.30
N PRO A 186 -5.12 -9.17 -31.23
CA PRO A 186 -5.48 -8.79 -32.61
C PRO A 186 -6.40 -9.80 -33.31
N SER A 187 -6.34 -11.09 -32.94
CA SER A 187 -7.17 -12.20 -33.45
C SER A 187 -8.48 -12.41 -32.67
N GLY A 188 -8.71 -11.68 -31.58
CA GLY A 188 -9.87 -11.86 -30.68
C GLY A 188 -9.46 -12.05 -29.22
N PHE A 189 -9.65 -13.26 -28.68
CA PHE A 189 -9.35 -13.56 -27.28
C PHE A 189 -7.91 -14.03 -27.10
N GLY A 190 -7.16 -13.29 -26.28
CA GLY A 190 -5.78 -13.56 -25.93
C GLY A 190 -5.61 -14.01 -24.49
N PHE A 191 -4.84 -15.08 -24.29
CA PHE A 191 -4.48 -15.55 -22.95
C PHE A 191 -3.01 -15.92 -22.88
N GLY A 192 -2.27 -15.23 -22.02
CA GLY A 192 -0.86 -15.48 -21.77
C GLY A 192 -0.53 -15.45 -20.28
N LEU A 193 0.75 -15.68 -19.98
CA LEU A 193 1.27 -15.61 -18.63
C LEU A 193 1.09 -14.22 -18.02
N GLY A 194 1.23 -13.15 -18.82
CA GLY A 194 0.93 -11.79 -18.35
C GLY A 194 -0.49 -11.62 -17.83
N ASN A 195 -1.50 -12.25 -18.47
CA ASN A 195 -2.88 -12.24 -17.98
C ASN A 195 -3.02 -12.95 -16.62
N VAL A 196 -2.36 -14.09 -16.44
CA VAL A 196 -2.36 -14.80 -15.16
C VAL A 196 -1.75 -13.94 -14.05
N ILE A 197 -0.63 -13.27 -14.35
CA ILE A 197 0.06 -12.39 -13.40
C ILE A 197 -0.80 -11.17 -13.06
N LEU A 198 -1.38 -10.50 -14.07
CA LEU A 198 -2.27 -9.34 -13.90
C LEU A 198 -3.50 -9.67 -13.06
N VAL A 199 -4.23 -10.72 -13.42
CA VAL A 199 -5.43 -11.16 -12.68
C VAL A 199 -5.06 -11.59 -11.26
N GLY A 200 -3.98 -12.35 -11.10
CA GLY A 200 -3.47 -12.74 -9.78
C GLY A 200 -3.17 -11.53 -8.90
N ASN A 201 -2.53 -10.51 -9.46
CA ASN A 201 -2.25 -9.26 -8.76
C ASN A 201 -3.55 -8.51 -8.39
N VAL A 202 -4.51 -8.37 -9.32
CA VAL A 202 -5.79 -7.71 -9.06
C VAL A 202 -6.59 -8.42 -7.96
N LEU A 203 -6.64 -9.75 -7.98
CA LEU A 203 -7.31 -10.53 -6.93
C LEU A 203 -6.65 -10.31 -5.56
N LEU A 204 -5.33 -10.23 -5.50
CA LEU A 204 -4.59 -9.96 -4.28
C LEU A 204 -4.77 -8.52 -3.80
N LEU A 205 -4.84 -7.54 -4.70
CA LEU A 205 -5.19 -6.15 -4.39
C LEU A 205 -6.59 -6.06 -3.79
N TRP A 206 -7.59 -6.71 -4.39
CA TRP A 206 -8.93 -6.80 -3.82
C TRP A 206 -8.92 -7.46 -2.45
N THR A 207 -8.21 -8.58 -2.30
CA THR A 207 -8.08 -9.27 -1.00
C THR A 207 -7.50 -8.36 0.07
N TYR A 208 -6.48 -7.56 -0.26
CA TYR A 208 -5.92 -6.56 0.65
C TYR A 208 -6.93 -5.44 0.99
N THR A 209 -7.63 -4.92 -0.01
CA THR A 209 -8.65 -3.87 0.16
C THR A 209 -9.81 -4.35 1.03
N VAL A 210 -10.41 -5.51 0.73
CA VAL A 210 -11.57 -6.03 1.48
C VAL A 210 -11.20 -6.53 2.87
N SER A 211 -9.96 -6.95 3.11
CA SER A 211 -9.48 -7.34 4.45
C SER A 211 -9.23 -6.16 5.39
N CYS A 212 -9.39 -4.91 4.94
CA CYS A 212 -9.13 -3.72 5.74
C CYS A 212 -10.16 -3.51 6.87
N HIS A 213 -9.72 -2.91 7.99
CA HIS A 213 -10.62 -2.45 9.06
C HIS A 213 -11.66 -1.44 8.56
N SER A 214 -11.29 -0.58 7.60
CA SER A 214 -12.23 0.34 6.95
C SER A 214 -13.37 -0.40 6.28
N CYS A 215 -13.09 -1.49 5.54
CA CYS A 215 -14.11 -2.31 4.90
C CYS A 215 -15.03 -2.98 5.94
N ARG A 216 -14.44 -3.53 7.02
CA ARG A 216 -15.19 -4.09 8.15
C ARG A 216 -16.15 -3.06 8.76
N HIS A 217 -15.69 -1.82 8.93
CA HIS A 217 -16.50 -0.72 9.44
C HIS A 217 -17.58 -0.29 8.45
N VAL A 218 -17.32 -0.27 7.15
CA VAL A 218 -18.34 0.05 6.12
C VAL A 218 -19.49 -0.95 6.16
N VAL A 219 -19.19 -2.24 6.32
CA VAL A 219 -20.21 -3.32 6.28
C VAL A 219 -20.97 -3.47 7.60
N GLY A 220 -20.26 -3.45 8.73
CA GLY A 220 -20.85 -3.71 10.05
C GLY A 220 -21.03 -2.47 10.93
N GLY A 221 -20.56 -1.30 10.49
CA GLY A 221 -20.62 -0.07 11.27
C GLY A 221 -22.05 0.38 11.53
N ARG A 222 -22.27 0.98 12.70
CA ARG A 222 -23.57 1.51 13.17
C ARG A 222 -24.70 0.47 13.30
N LEU A 223 -24.42 -0.82 13.12
CA LEU A 223 -25.41 -1.87 13.39
C LEU A 223 -25.63 -2.01 14.90
N LYS A 224 -26.89 -1.88 15.33
CA LYS A 224 -27.29 -2.10 16.74
C LYS A 224 -27.76 -3.53 17.01
N HIS A 225 -28.22 -4.25 15.98
CA HIS A 225 -28.72 -5.62 16.08
C HIS A 225 -28.24 -6.46 14.90
N PHE A 226 -27.45 -7.51 15.14
CA PHE A 226 -27.01 -8.41 14.07
C PHE A 226 -28.11 -9.36 13.59
N SER A 227 -29.02 -9.77 14.47
CA SER A 227 -30.14 -10.66 14.14
C SER A 227 -31.10 -10.08 13.09
N LYS A 228 -31.30 -8.76 13.07
CA LYS A 228 -32.15 -8.06 12.10
C LYS A 228 -31.45 -7.77 10.77
N HIS A 229 -30.14 -8.00 10.68
CA HIS A 229 -29.32 -7.72 9.49
C HIS A 229 -28.40 -8.91 9.15
N PRO A 230 -28.95 -10.09 8.86
CA PRO A 230 -28.18 -11.33 8.72
C PRO A 230 -27.15 -11.26 7.58
N VAL A 231 -27.49 -10.62 6.44
CA VAL A 231 -26.57 -10.46 5.30
C VAL A 231 -25.36 -9.60 5.67
N ARG A 232 -25.58 -8.44 6.30
CA ARG A 232 -24.47 -7.57 6.73
C ARG A 232 -23.62 -8.23 7.81
N TYR A 233 -24.24 -8.96 8.73
CA TYR A 233 -23.52 -9.74 9.74
C TYR A 233 -22.67 -10.85 9.11
N TRP A 234 -23.19 -11.55 8.09
CA TRP A 234 -22.44 -12.56 7.34
C TRP A 234 -21.24 -11.93 6.62
N MET A 235 -21.44 -10.84 5.89
CA MET A 235 -20.36 -10.12 5.20
C MET A 235 -19.29 -9.61 6.18
N TRP A 236 -19.73 -8.98 7.27
CA TRP A 236 -18.84 -8.52 8.34
C TRP A 236 -18.04 -9.69 8.93
N SER A 237 -18.65 -10.85 9.12
CA SER A 237 -17.99 -12.06 9.60
C SER A 237 -16.93 -12.56 8.61
N GLN A 238 -17.21 -12.57 7.30
CA GLN A 238 -16.22 -12.96 6.29
C GLN A 238 -15.04 -11.97 6.25
N ILE A 239 -15.32 -10.67 6.24
CA ILE A 239 -14.30 -9.63 6.27
C ILE A 239 -13.47 -9.73 7.55
N SER A 240 -14.10 -10.01 8.68
CA SER A 240 -13.41 -10.20 9.96
C SER A 240 -12.42 -11.36 9.93
N ARG A 241 -12.77 -12.47 9.25
CA ARG A 241 -11.84 -13.60 9.04
C ARG A 241 -10.64 -13.17 8.22
N LEU A 242 -10.85 -12.49 7.08
CA LEU A 242 -9.76 -12.01 6.22
C LEU A 242 -8.88 -10.96 6.94
N ASN A 243 -9.49 -10.08 7.72
CA ASN A 243 -8.81 -9.00 8.43
C ASN A 243 -7.72 -9.50 9.40
N THR A 244 -7.87 -10.69 9.99
CA THR A 244 -6.83 -11.30 10.84
C THR A 244 -5.49 -11.49 10.11
N ARG A 245 -5.53 -11.65 8.78
CA ARG A 245 -4.36 -11.82 7.90
C ARG A 245 -4.06 -10.59 7.06
N HIS A 246 -4.66 -9.44 7.37
CA HIS A 246 -4.47 -8.19 6.60
C HIS A 246 -3.00 -7.81 6.45
N LYS A 247 -2.20 -7.98 7.51
CA LYS A 247 -0.74 -7.77 7.47
C LYS A 247 -0.05 -8.65 6.42
N THR A 248 -0.46 -9.91 6.27
CA THR A 248 0.10 -10.83 5.29
C THR A 248 -0.25 -10.38 3.88
N TYR A 249 -1.52 -10.02 3.63
CA TYR A 249 -1.95 -9.49 2.33
C TYR A 249 -1.24 -8.18 1.98
N ALA A 250 -0.91 -7.34 2.96
CA ALA A 250 -0.13 -6.12 2.74
C ALA A 250 1.25 -6.41 2.12
N TRP A 251 1.98 -7.40 2.65
CA TRP A 251 3.28 -7.81 2.11
C TRP A 251 3.17 -8.51 0.77
N ILE A 252 2.21 -9.43 0.64
CA ILE A 252 1.98 -10.15 -0.62
C ILE A 252 1.72 -9.14 -1.73
N THR A 253 0.86 -8.15 -1.51
CA THR A 253 0.55 -7.14 -2.55
C THR A 253 1.73 -6.23 -2.87
N LEU A 254 2.63 -5.92 -1.94
CA LEU A 254 3.87 -5.19 -2.29
C LEU A 254 4.71 -6.02 -3.25
N GLY A 255 4.90 -7.30 -2.95
CA GLY A 255 5.67 -8.21 -3.79
C GLY A 255 5.03 -8.45 -5.15
N THR A 256 3.72 -8.72 -5.20
CA THR A 256 3.04 -8.98 -6.48
C THR A 256 2.92 -7.75 -7.34
N LEU A 257 2.78 -6.55 -6.76
CA LEU A 257 2.83 -5.30 -7.53
C LEU A 257 4.18 -5.13 -8.22
N MET A 258 5.28 -5.32 -7.49
CA MET A 258 6.63 -5.26 -8.07
C MET A 258 6.82 -6.32 -9.15
N LEU A 259 6.40 -7.55 -8.88
CA LEU A 259 6.52 -8.66 -9.84
C LEU A 259 5.72 -8.41 -11.12
N THR A 260 4.48 -7.92 -11.00
CA THR A 260 3.60 -7.65 -12.14
C THR A 260 4.17 -6.53 -12.99
N ASP A 261 4.57 -5.42 -12.37
CA ASP A 261 5.20 -4.31 -13.08
C ASP A 261 6.52 -4.71 -13.74
N PHE A 262 7.36 -5.47 -13.03
CA PHE A 262 8.63 -5.94 -13.58
C PHE A 262 8.43 -6.88 -14.78
N TYR A 263 7.49 -7.82 -14.68
CA TYR A 263 7.16 -8.72 -15.79
C TYR A 263 6.69 -7.95 -17.02
N ILE A 264 5.72 -7.04 -16.85
CA ILE A 264 5.20 -6.22 -17.95
C ILE A 264 6.29 -5.32 -18.51
N MET A 265 7.16 -4.77 -17.67
CA MET A 265 8.31 -3.98 -18.11
C MET A 265 9.25 -4.79 -19.01
N LEU A 266 9.57 -6.03 -18.64
CA LEU A 266 10.44 -6.88 -19.45
C LEU A 266 9.80 -7.28 -20.78
N VAL A 267 8.48 -7.51 -20.81
CA VAL A 267 7.74 -7.79 -22.05
C VAL A 267 7.69 -6.54 -22.92
N ALA A 268 7.34 -5.39 -22.35
CA ALA A 268 7.25 -4.11 -23.05
C ALA A 268 8.59 -3.64 -23.61
N SER A 269 9.70 -3.94 -22.91
CA SER A 269 11.04 -3.62 -23.39
C SER A 269 11.57 -4.63 -24.44
N GLY A 270 10.82 -5.69 -24.74
CA GLY A 270 11.27 -6.78 -25.61
C GLY A 270 12.39 -7.66 -25.03
N THR A 271 12.67 -7.59 -23.72
CA THR A 271 13.69 -8.44 -23.07
C THR A 271 13.24 -9.90 -23.02
N ILE A 272 11.94 -10.11 -22.80
CA ILE A 272 11.29 -11.43 -22.83
C ILE A 272 10.05 -11.36 -23.70
N SER A 273 9.68 -12.48 -24.32
CA SER A 273 8.36 -12.63 -24.94
C SER A 273 7.33 -13.09 -23.90
N ASP A 274 6.08 -12.66 -24.06
CA ASP A 274 4.98 -13.18 -23.24
C ASP A 274 4.71 -14.65 -23.61
N LEU A 275 4.68 -15.53 -22.60
CA LEU A 275 4.33 -16.93 -22.82
C LEU A 275 2.82 -17.03 -23.09
N ARG A 276 2.45 -17.24 -24.36
CA ARG A 276 1.05 -17.35 -24.79
C ARG A 276 0.53 -18.78 -24.66
N PHE A 277 -0.65 -18.91 -24.06
CA PHE A 277 -1.43 -20.14 -24.04
C PHE A 277 -2.46 -20.12 -25.17
N ILE A 278 -3.05 -18.95 -25.42
CA ILE A 278 -4.04 -18.69 -26.47
C ILE A 278 -3.67 -17.36 -27.12
N GLY A 279 -3.59 -17.36 -28.44
CA GLY A 279 -3.15 -16.24 -29.28
C GLY A 279 -4.31 -15.35 -29.67
#